data_AF-A0A352WY25-F1
#
_entry.id   AF-A0A352WY25-F1
#
_cell.length_a   1.000
_cell.length_b   1.000
_cell.length_c   1.000
_cell.angle_alpha   90.00
_cell.angle_beta   90.00
_cell.angle_gamma   90.00
#
_symmetry.space_group_name_H-M   'P 1'
#
loop_
_entity.id
_entity.type
_entity.pdbx_description
1 polymer ?
#
loop_
_entity_poly.entity_id
_entity_poly.type
_entity_poly.pdbx_seq_one_letter_code
_entity_poly.pdbx_strand_id
1 'polypeptide(L)'
;MQQDYTYAVARIRFKETKLLSDADLNALLMSADADAVMRLLRDKGWGDNSDHLPEELLSIEENKLWEFINETIDDISVLNFLLIPNDYHNLKVILKCITRDIEPDGLLIEDSVEDAKAIYQAVKTREYHDLPEYMRDVAQEAMTTLLQTSDGQLCDIIVDKACMEHVYRLGKESESDMIRLYCEMFVAAADIKIAIRCANTKKKIDFIRRALAECDTLNVERLAQAASEGREEVINYLSSTDYRSAVDAIEVSMSAFEKWCDDYMTNAMKPQKWEPFGIGPVVAYIIARQNEIKAVRMILSAKLNHLSENTIKERLRDMYV
;
A
#
# COMPACT_ATOMS: atom_id res chain seq x y z
N MET A 1 8.47 -3.42 29.01
CA MET A 1 9.72 -2.63 29.00
C MET A 1 9.67 -1.88 27.68
N GLN A 2 9.54 -0.55 27.69
CA GLN A 2 9.37 0.22 26.45
C GLN A 2 10.65 0.02 25.63
N GLN A 3 10.53 -0.57 24.44
CA GLN A 3 11.66 -0.74 23.52
C GLN A 3 12.23 0.64 23.23
N ASP A 4 13.54 0.83 23.48
CA ASP A 4 14.20 2.12 23.28
C ASP A 4 14.57 2.27 21.81
N TYR A 5 13.82 3.09 21.08
CA TYR A 5 14.08 3.38 19.67
C TYR A 5 15.08 4.52 19.45
N THR A 6 15.76 5.05 20.48
CA THR A 6 16.66 6.22 20.34
C THR A 6 17.71 6.03 19.25
N TYR A 7 18.37 4.86 19.21
CA TYR A 7 19.37 4.55 18.18
C TYR A 7 18.74 4.48 16.79
N ALA A 8 17.58 3.83 16.68
CA ALA A 8 16.83 3.73 15.43
C ALA A 8 16.43 5.11 14.91
N VAL A 9 15.85 5.94 15.77
CA VAL A 9 15.45 7.31 15.45
C VAL A 9 16.64 8.13 14.97
N ALA A 10 17.81 8.04 15.61
CA ALA A 10 19.01 8.75 15.17
C ALA A 10 19.45 8.35 13.74
N ARG A 11 19.45 7.05 13.42
CA ARG A 11 19.74 6.57 12.06
C ARG A 11 18.68 7.04 11.06
N ILE A 12 17.41 7.01 11.44
CA ILE A 12 16.30 7.48 10.61
C ILE A 12 16.45 8.97 10.29
N ARG A 13 16.77 9.83 11.26
CA ARG A 13 16.99 11.27 11.01
C ARG A 13 18.06 11.53 9.96
N PHE A 14 19.15 10.77 9.99
CA PHE A 14 20.18 10.88 8.96
C PHE A 14 19.69 10.41 7.58
N LYS A 15 18.85 9.38 7.52
CA LYS A 15 18.26 8.90 6.27
C LYS A 15 17.19 9.84 5.72
N GLU A 16 16.42 10.50 6.57
CA GLU A 16 15.42 11.51 6.16
C GLU A 16 16.07 12.64 5.35
N THR A 17 17.31 13.05 5.65
CA THR A 17 18.01 14.08 4.86
C THR A 17 18.39 13.65 3.44
N LYS A 18 18.20 12.37 3.10
CA LYS A 18 18.50 11.80 1.78
C LYS A 18 17.25 11.55 0.94
N LEU A 19 16.07 11.73 1.51
CA LEU A 19 14.81 11.63 0.76
C LEU A 19 14.75 12.75 -0.29
N LEU A 20 14.17 12.45 -1.44
CA LEU A 20 13.87 13.42 -2.49
C LEU A 20 12.90 14.48 -1.96
N SER A 21 13.26 15.73 -2.19
CA SER A 21 12.38 16.87 -1.95
C SER A 21 11.39 17.06 -3.10
N ASP A 22 10.37 17.90 -2.91
CA ASP A 22 9.48 18.33 -3.99
C ASP A 22 10.26 18.96 -5.17
N ALA A 23 11.36 19.67 -4.88
CA ALA A 23 12.21 20.24 -5.92
C ALA A 23 12.92 19.14 -6.74
N ASP A 24 13.36 18.08 -6.08
CA ASP A 24 14.00 16.95 -6.76
C ASP A 24 12.99 16.20 -7.64
N LEU A 25 11.78 15.92 -7.15
CA LEU A 25 10.73 15.32 -7.97
C LEU A 25 10.38 16.17 -9.19
N ASN A 26 10.30 17.49 -9.03
CA ASN A 26 10.08 18.39 -10.17
C ASN A 26 11.23 18.31 -11.19
N ALA A 27 12.49 18.22 -10.73
CA ALA A 27 13.63 18.03 -11.63
C ALA A 27 13.57 16.69 -12.39
N LEU A 28 13.18 15.59 -11.71
CA LEU A 28 12.94 14.30 -12.37
C LEU A 28 11.81 14.41 -13.41
N LEU A 29 10.71 15.09 -13.07
CA LEU A 29 9.59 15.30 -13.98
C LEU A 29 9.99 16.10 -15.24
N MET A 30 10.82 17.13 -15.08
CA MET A 30 11.31 17.98 -16.19
C MET A 30 12.42 17.34 -17.02
N SER A 31 12.87 16.13 -16.67
CA SER A 31 13.89 15.41 -17.42
C SER A 31 13.39 15.00 -18.81
N ALA A 32 14.29 15.03 -19.80
CA ALA A 32 13.91 14.80 -21.20
C ALA A 32 13.37 13.37 -21.44
N ASP A 33 13.99 12.37 -20.82
CA ASP A 33 13.72 10.95 -21.04
C ASP A 33 14.01 10.13 -19.76
N ALA A 34 13.72 8.83 -19.82
CA ALA A 34 13.95 7.92 -18.70
C ALA A 34 15.44 7.82 -18.33
N ASP A 35 16.36 7.89 -19.31
CA ASP A 35 17.79 7.82 -19.04
C ASP A 35 18.30 9.04 -18.25
N ALA A 36 17.75 10.23 -18.53
CA ALA A 36 18.02 11.44 -17.77
C ALA A 36 17.51 11.32 -16.33
N VAL A 37 16.32 10.76 -16.13
CA VAL A 37 15.78 10.46 -14.79
C VAL A 37 16.70 9.50 -14.05
N MET A 38 17.11 8.39 -14.68
CA MET A 38 18.00 7.39 -14.09
C MET A 38 19.36 7.99 -13.70
N ARG A 39 19.93 8.89 -14.52
CA ARG A 39 21.16 9.63 -14.16
C ARG A 39 20.98 10.48 -12.91
N LEU A 40 19.92 11.28 -12.84
CA LEU A 40 19.64 12.13 -11.66
C LEU A 40 19.41 11.30 -10.40
N LEU A 41 18.72 10.16 -10.51
CA LEU A 41 18.51 9.24 -9.39
C LEU A 41 19.84 8.67 -8.87
N ARG A 42 20.76 8.29 -9.77
CA ARG A 42 22.11 7.84 -9.38
C ARG A 42 22.91 8.93 -8.68
N ASP A 43 22.83 10.18 -9.15
CA ASP A 43 23.47 11.32 -8.48
C ASP A 43 22.91 11.52 -7.06
N LYS A 44 21.66 11.10 -6.82
CA LYS A 44 21.01 11.08 -5.50
C LYS A 44 21.27 9.80 -4.70
N GLY A 45 22.08 8.87 -5.22
CA GLY A 45 22.49 7.64 -4.53
C GLY A 45 21.52 6.46 -4.67
N TRP A 46 20.62 6.50 -5.65
CA TRP A 46 19.78 5.34 -6.00
C TRP A 46 20.58 4.32 -6.81
N GLY A 47 20.34 3.03 -6.59
CA GLY A 47 21.08 1.92 -7.19
C GLY A 47 22.46 1.69 -6.56
N ASP A 48 23.28 0.83 -7.16
CA ASP A 48 24.58 0.40 -6.62
C ASP A 48 25.78 0.88 -7.46
N ASN A 49 25.60 1.98 -8.19
CA ASN A 49 26.51 2.53 -9.21
C ASN A 49 26.65 1.68 -10.49
N SER A 50 25.86 0.62 -10.66
CA SER A 50 25.74 -0.11 -11.94
C SER A 50 24.60 0.46 -12.79
N ASP A 51 24.60 0.12 -14.09
CA ASP A 51 23.46 0.39 -14.97
C ASP A 51 22.40 -0.70 -14.78
N HIS A 52 21.19 -0.27 -14.45
CA HIS A 52 20.03 -1.10 -14.17
C HIS A 52 18.86 -0.68 -15.06
N LEU A 53 17.96 -1.61 -15.35
CA LEU A 53 16.65 -1.26 -15.86
C LEU A 53 15.85 -0.47 -14.81
N PRO A 54 14.88 0.37 -15.22
CA PRO A 54 14.05 1.13 -14.29
C PRO A 54 13.39 0.30 -13.19
N GLU A 55 12.85 -0.88 -13.51
CA GLU A 55 12.20 -1.73 -12.50
C GLU A 55 13.22 -2.38 -11.56
N GLU A 56 14.39 -2.79 -12.07
CA GLU A 56 15.48 -3.34 -11.24
C GLU A 56 15.98 -2.30 -10.22
N LEU A 57 16.12 -1.03 -10.64
CA LEU A 57 16.48 0.06 -9.74
C LEU A 57 15.45 0.23 -8.62
N LEU A 58 14.15 0.18 -8.94
CA LEU A 58 13.09 0.32 -7.96
C LEU A 58 13.10 -0.84 -6.95
N SER A 59 13.27 -2.08 -7.41
CA SER A 59 13.41 -3.25 -6.53
C SER A 59 14.65 -3.16 -5.64
N ILE A 60 15.78 -2.67 -6.16
CA ILE A 60 16.99 -2.42 -5.35
C ILE A 60 16.70 -1.42 -4.21
N GLU A 61 15.93 -0.37 -4.49
CA GLU A 61 15.59 0.63 -3.47
C GLU A 61 14.53 0.17 -2.46
N GLU A 62 13.61 -0.71 -2.87
CA GLU A 62 12.69 -1.43 -1.97
C GLU A 62 13.50 -2.34 -1.03
N ASN A 63 14.41 -3.16 -1.56
CA ASN A 63 15.27 -4.05 -0.76
C ASN A 63 16.17 -3.28 0.22
N LYS A 64 16.82 -2.20 -0.25
CA LYS A 64 17.66 -1.35 0.61
C LYS A 64 16.89 -0.72 1.77
N LEU A 65 15.60 -0.40 1.57
CA LEU A 65 14.77 0.11 2.64
C LEU A 65 14.63 -0.96 3.72
N TRP A 66 14.22 -2.17 3.36
CA TRP A 66 13.96 -3.22 4.35
C TRP A 66 15.23 -3.81 4.95
N GLU A 67 16.33 -3.91 4.20
CA GLU A 67 17.66 -4.21 4.76
C GLU A 67 18.04 -3.20 5.83
N PHE A 68 17.91 -1.90 5.52
CA PHE A 68 18.22 -0.84 6.48
C PHE A 68 17.31 -0.90 7.71
N ILE A 69 16.01 -1.17 7.55
CA ILE A 69 15.09 -1.31 8.68
C ILE A 69 15.45 -2.52 9.55
N ASN A 70 15.70 -3.69 8.94
CA ASN A 70 16.15 -4.90 9.64
C ASN A 70 17.45 -4.71 10.42
N GLU A 71 18.38 -3.90 9.92
CA GLU A 71 19.59 -3.53 10.66
C GLU A 71 19.35 -2.51 11.79
N THR A 72 18.22 -1.81 11.75
CA THR A 72 17.97 -0.62 12.59
C THR A 72 17.08 -0.92 13.80
N ILE A 73 16.14 -1.85 13.67
CA ILE A 73 15.24 -2.25 14.75
C ILE A 73 15.42 -3.72 15.10
N ASP A 74 15.32 -4.06 16.38
CA ASP A 74 15.54 -5.44 16.86
C ASP A 74 14.37 -6.38 16.58
N ASP A 75 13.15 -5.86 16.64
CA ASP A 75 11.92 -6.62 16.44
C ASP A 75 11.13 -6.02 15.28
N ILE A 76 11.26 -6.63 14.10
CA ILE A 76 10.51 -6.20 12.91
C ILE A 76 9.03 -6.54 13.00
N SER A 77 8.60 -7.43 13.90
CA SER A 77 7.19 -7.85 13.98
C SER A 77 6.26 -6.68 14.34
N VAL A 78 6.79 -5.64 15.00
CA VAL A 78 6.06 -4.38 15.28
C VAL A 78 5.66 -3.63 14.00
N LEU A 79 6.27 -3.95 12.86
CA LEU A 79 5.99 -3.40 11.54
C LEU A 79 5.15 -4.34 10.66
N ASN A 80 4.69 -5.49 11.17
CA ASN A 80 3.91 -6.45 10.38
C ASN A 80 2.69 -5.82 9.71
N PHE A 81 2.07 -4.80 10.32
CA PHE A 81 0.95 -4.09 9.73
C PHE A 81 1.27 -3.42 8.37
N LEU A 82 2.55 -3.14 8.08
CA LEU A 82 3.02 -2.63 6.78
C LEU A 82 3.33 -3.75 5.78
N LEU A 83 3.65 -4.96 6.26
CA LEU A 83 4.11 -6.09 5.46
C LEU A 83 2.98 -7.07 5.11
N ILE A 84 1.99 -7.24 6.00
CA ILE A 84 0.83 -8.12 5.80
C ILE A 84 0.08 -7.85 4.48
N PRO A 85 -0.07 -6.60 4.00
CA PRO A 85 -0.62 -6.37 2.67
C PRO A 85 0.11 -7.09 1.53
N ASN A 86 1.42 -7.28 1.65
CA ASN A 86 2.23 -7.99 0.67
C ASN A 86 1.98 -9.50 0.71
N ASP A 87 1.81 -10.09 1.90
CA ASP A 87 1.39 -11.50 2.05
C ASP A 87 0.08 -11.79 1.32
N TYR A 88 -0.94 -10.96 1.53
CA TYR A 88 -2.23 -11.13 0.87
C TYR A 88 -2.17 -10.78 -0.63
N HIS A 89 -1.30 -9.86 -1.04
CA HIS A 89 -0.99 -9.65 -2.46
C HIS A 89 -0.43 -10.92 -3.10
N ASN A 90 0.61 -11.50 -2.48
CA ASN A 90 1.23 -12.74 -2.92
C ASN A 90 0.21 -13.88 -3.01
N LEU A 91 -0.65 -14.04 -2.00
CA LEU A 91 -1.73 -15.03 -2.05
C LEU A 91 -2.63 -14.84 -3.27
N LYS A 92 -3.07 -13.61 -3.59
CA LYS A 92 -3.91 -13.35 -4.78
C LYS A 92 -3.19 -13.71 -6.08
N VAL A 93 -1.92 -13.34 -6.21
CA VAL A 93 -1.10 -13.66 -7.38
C VAL A 93 -0.99 -15.17 -7.53
N ILE A 94 -0.63 -15.87 -6.44
CA ILE A 94 -0.50 -17.33 -6.39
C ILE A 94 -1.79 -18.04 -6.82
N LEU A 95 -2.94 -17.64 -6.26
CA LEU A 95 -4.24 -18.24 -6.60
C LEU A 95 -4.56 -18.09 -8.10
N LYS A 96 -4.28 -16.92 -8.68
CA LYS A 96 -4.50 -16.64 -10.11
C LYS A 96 -3.51 -17.39 -11.00
N CYS A 97 -2.26 -17.52 -10.57
CA CYS A 97 -1.21 -18.26 -11.28
C CYS A 97 -1.52 -19.76 -11.33
N ILE A 98 -1.85 -20.37 -10.19
CA ILE A 98 -2.19 -21.80 -10.11
C ILE A 98 -3.39 -22.15 -10.99
N THR A 99 -4.45 -21.33 -10.97
CA THR A 99 -5.66 -21.58 -11.79
C THR A 99 -5.44 -21.39 -13.29
N ARG A 100 -4.32 -20.80 -13.69
CA ARG A 100 -3.93 -20.59 -15.09
C ARG A 100 -2.75 -21.46 -15.52
N ASP A 101 -2.24 -22.32 -14.64
CA ASP A 101 -1.04 -23.14 -14.86
C ASP A 101 0.20 -22.29 -15.23
N ILE A 102 0.37 -21.17 -14.53
CA ILE A 102 1.49 -20.23 -14.69
C ILE A 102 2.31 -20.24 -13.39
N GLU A 103 3.63 -20.29 -13.49
CA GLU A 103 4.52 -20.09 -12.34
C GLU A 103 4.56 -18.60 -11.95
N PRO A 104 4.51 -18.25 -10.65
CA PRO A 104 4.44 -16.85 -10.19
C PRO A 104 5.80 -16.12 -10.18
N ASP A 105 6.82 -16.64 -10.88
CA ASP A 105 8.18 -16.11 -10.87
C ASP A 105 8.22 -14.63 -11.27
N GLY A 106 8.85 -13.80 -10.44
CA GLY A 106 8.95 -12.36 -10.66
C GLY A 106 7.66 -11.57 -10.44
N LEU A 107 6.57 -12.21 -10.00
CA LEU A 107 5.29 -11.55 -9.67
C LEU A 107 5.04 -11.44 -8.16
N LEU A 108 5.85 -12.13 -7.36
CA LEU A 108 5.75 -12.13 -5.90
C LEU A 108 6.60 -11.02 -5.30
N ILE A 109 6.09 -10.40 -4.25
CA ILE A 109 6.78 -9.40 -3.44
C ILE A 109 7.61 -10.14 -2.39
N GLU A 110 8.90 -9.83 -2.28
CA GLU A 110 9.81 -10.47 -1.32
C GLU A 110 9.65 -9.92 0.10
N ASP A 111 9.45 -8.60 0.23
CA ASP A 111 9.25 -7.91 1.51
C ASP A 111 7.88 -8.24 2.12
N SER A 112 7.75 -9.42 2.69
CA SER A 112 6.53 -9.99 3.28
C SER A 112 6.85 -10.59 4.65
N VAL A 113 5.83 -10.81 5.47
CA VAL A 113 6.02 -11.47 6.78
C VAL A 113 6.39 -12.94 6.56
N GLU A 114 5.71 -13.58 5.62
CA GLU A 114 5.88 -14.98 5.28
C GLU A 114 6.58 -15.13 3.92
N ASP A 115 7.42 -16.16 3.79
CA ASP A 115 8.07 -16.46 2.51
C ASP A 115 7.02 -16.76 1.43
N ALA A 116 6.99 -15.94 0.38
CA ALA A 116 6.07 -16.07 -0.73
C ALA A 116 6.16 -17.44 -1.42
N LYS A 117 7.36 -18.05 -1.44
CA LYS A 117 7.55 -19.40 -2.00
C LYS A 117 6.92 -20.47 -1.11
N ALA A 118 7.00 -20.32 0.22
CA ALA A 118 6.32 -21.21 1.16
C ALA A 118 4.79 -21.12 0.99
N ILE A 119 4.24 -19.90 0.90
CA ILE A 119 2.81 -19.69 0.59
C ILE A 119 2.45 -20.39 -0.73
N TYR A 120 3.26 -20.21 -1.77
CA TYR A 120 3.02 -20.81 -3.08
C TYR A 120 2.96 -22.34 -3.01
N GLN A 121 3.92 -22.97 -2.35
CA GLN A 121 3.95 -24.43 -2.22
C GLN A 121 2.70 -24.94 -1.48
N ALA A 122 2.36 -24.36 -0.33
CA ALA A 122 1.20 -24.76 0.46
C ALA A 122 -0.12 -24.63 -0.33
N VAL A 123 -0.30 -23.54 -1.07
CA VAL A 123 -1.52 -23.34 -1.88
C VAL A 123 -1.54 -24.28 -3.09
N LYS A 124 -0.40 -24.52 -3.75
CA LYS A 124 -0.28 -25.43 -4.90
C LYS A 124 -0.59 -26.88 -4.53
N THR A 125 -0.09 -27.35 -3.39
CA THR A 125 -0.36 -28.70 -2.88
C THR A 125 -1.69 -28.81 -2.14
N ARG A 126 -2.37 -27.67 -1.89
CA ARG A 126 -3.59 -27.55 -1.07
C ARG A 126 -3.40 -27.97 0.39
N GLU A 127 -2.17 -27.91 0.88
CA GLU A 127 -1.82 -28.14 2.27
C GLU A 127 -2.00 -26.83 3.07
N TYR A 128 -3.24 -26.35 3.17
CA TYR A 128 -3.54 -25.06 3.81
C TYR A 128 -3.15 -25.00 5.29
N HIS A 129 -2.92 -26.14 5.94
CA HIS A 129 -2.44 -26.18 7.32
C HIS A 129 -0.98 -25.71 7.47
N ASP A 130 -0.20 -25.72 6.38
CA ASP A 130 1.17 -25.20 6.34
C ASP A 130 1.21 -23.67 6.21
N LEU A 131 0.10 -23.02 5.88
CA LEU A 131 -0.02 -21.57 5.87
C LEU A 131 -0.11 -21.01 7.30
N PRO A 132 0.22 -19.72 7.52
CA PRO A 132 -0.03 -19.07 8.80
C PRO A 132 -1.54 -19.03 9.11
N GLU A 133 -1.88 -19.02 10.40
CA GLU A 133 -3.27 -19.11 10.89
C GLU A 133 -4.20 -18.07 10.24
N TYR A 134 -3.75 -16.82 10.10
CA TYR A 134 -4.53 -15.73 9.52
C TYR A 134 -4.84 -15.88 8.02
N MET A 135 -4.21 -16.83 7.33
CA MET A 135 -4.31 -17.00 5.89
C MET A 135 -5.01 -18.30 5.48
N ARG A 136 -5.03 -19.33 6.34
CA ARG A 136 -5.49 -20.69 5.98
C ARG A 136 -6.89 -20.71 5.37
N ASP A 137 -7.85 -20.20 6.13
CA ASP A 137 -9.27 -20.26 5.76
C ASP A 137 -9.55 -19.40 4.52
N VAL A 138 -8.90 -18.23 4.45
CA VAL A 138 -9.02 -17.29 3.33
C VAL A 138 -8.49 -17.91 2.04
N ALA A 139 -7.32 -18.55 2.09
CA ALA A 139 -6.73 -19.22 0.93
C ALA A 139 -7.61 -20.37 0.44
N GLN A 140 -8.16 -21.16 1.36
CA GLN A 140 -9.07 -22.26 1.03
C GLN A 140 -10.39 -21.76 0.44
N GLU A 141 -11.01 -20.74 1.05
CA GLU A 141 -12.26 -20.14 0.58
C GLU A 141 -12.07 -19.51 -0.81
N ALA A 142 -11.01 -18.73 -0.98
CA ALA A 142 -10.72 -18.04 -2.24
C ALA A 142 -10.43 -19.04 -3.37
N MET A 143 -9.61 -20.08 -3.13
CA MET A 143 -9.36 -21.14 -4.11
C MET A 143 -10.64 -21.88 -4.48
N THR A 144 -11.43 -22.28 -3.47
CA THR A 144 -12.70 -23.00 -3.69
C THR A 144 -13.66 -22.16 -4.53
N THR A 145 -13.81 -20.89 -4.18
CA THR A 145 -14.65 -19.93 -4.90
C THR A 145 -14.19 -19.76 -6.34
N LEU A 146 -12.89 -19.59 -6.55
CA LEU A 146 -12.33 -19.40 -7.88
C LEU A 146 -12.52 -20.63 -8.77
N LEU A 147 -12.34 -21.85 -8.23
CA LEU A 147 -12.55 -23.09 -8.97
C LEU A 147 -14.03 -23.38 -9.30
N GLN A 148 -14.96 -22.99 -8.41
CA GLN A 148 -16.38 -23.25 -8.60
C GLN A 148 -17.06 -22.24 -9.53
N THR A 149 -16.63 -20.98 -9.48
CA THR A 149 -17.32 -19.87 -10.15
C THR A 149 -16.54 -19.30 -11.33
N SER A 150 -15.23 -19.55 -11.41
CA SER A 150 -14.30 -18.84 -12.29
C SER A 150 -14.33 -17.31 -12.13
N ASP A 151 -14.91 -16.80 -11.05
CA ASP A 151 -15.01 -15.38 -10.77
C ASP A 151 -13.78 -14.88 -10.01
N GLY A 152 -12.79 -14.42 -10.77
CA GLY A 152 -11.57 -13.82 -10.23
C GLY A 152 -11.83 -12.57 -9.39
N GLN A 153 -12.93 -11.84 -9.63
CA GLN A 153 -13.27 -10.66 -8.83
C GLN A 153 -13.77 -11.07 -7.45
N LEU A 154 -14.51 -12.17 -7.36
CA LEU A 154 -14.97 -12.67 -6.07
C LEU A 154 -13.82 -13.22 -5.24
N CYS A 155 -12.86 -13.91 -5.87
CA CYS A 155 -11.61 -14.33 -5.24
C CYS A 155 -10.84 -13.13 -4.68
N ASP A 156 -10.67 -12.06 -5.47
CA ASP A 156 -9.97 -10.85 -5.02
C ASP A 156 -10.63 -10.23 -3.79
N ILE A 157 -11.96 -10.16 -3.76
CA ILE A 157 -12.70 -9.60 -2.62
C ILE A 157 -12.47 -10.37 -1.33
N ILE A 158 -12.51 -11.71 -1.39
CA ILE A 158 -12.30 -12.56 -0.20
C ILE A 158 -10.93 -12.26 0.41
N VAL A 159 -9.91 -12.18 -0.45
CA VAL A 159 -8.53 -11.96 -0.01
C VAL A 159 -8.30 -10.51 0.43
N ASP A 160 -8.83 -9.53 -0.30
CA ASP A 160 -8.69 -8.10 0.01
C ASP A 160 -9.38 -7.75 1.33
N LYS A 161 -10.59 -8.25 1.57
CA LYS A 161 -11.30 -8.03 2.82
C LYS A 161 -10.54 -8.64 4.00
N ALA A 162 -10.04 -9.86 3.86
CA ALA A 162 -9.23 -10.50 4.90
C ALA A 162 -7.96 -9.69 5.22
N CYS A 163 -7.31 -9.12 4.20
CA CYS A 163 -6.19 -8.21 4.40
C CYS A 163 -6.58 -6.99 5.24
N MET A 164 -7.69 -6.35 4.90
CA MET A 164 -8.18 -5.17 5.62
C MET A 164 -8.51 -5.51 7.08
N GLU A 165 -9.23 -6.60 7.32
CA GLU A 165 -9.58 -7.05 8.68
C GLU A 165 -8.35 -7.42 9.50
N HIS A 166 -7.32 -8.01 8.87
CA HIS A 166 -6.08 -8.35 9.57
C HIS A 166 -5.27 -7.09 9.92
N VAL A 167 -5.09 -6.15 8.98
CA VAL A 167 -4.42 -4.87 9.27
C VAL A 167 -5.15 -4.11 10.38
N TYR A 168 -6.49 -4.07 10.33
CA TYR A 168 -7.29 -3.44 11.38
C TYR A 168 -7.03 -4.06 12.76
N ARG A 169 -7.02 -5.40 12.83
CA ARG A 169 -6.76 -6.15 14.05
C ARG A 169 -5.39 -5.82 14.65
N LEU A 170 -4.34 -5.80 13.81
CA LEU A 170 -2.99 -5.42 14.24
C LEU A 170 -2.96 -3.99 14.83
N GLY A 171 -3.70 -3.06 14.23
CA GLY A 171 -3.87 -1.71 14.78
C GLY A 171 -4.54 -1.69 16.15
N LYS A 172 -5.59 -2.51 16.35
CA LYS A 172 -6.32 -2.61 17.63
C LYS A 172 -5.49 -3.25 18.74
N GLU A 173 -4.72 -4.26 18.41
CA GLU A 173 -3.82 -4.96 19.32
C GLU A 173 -2.57 -4.14 19.68
N SER A 174 -2.22 -3.14 18.85
CA SER A 174 -1.09 -2.27 19.11
C SER A 174 -1.31 -1.36 20.32
N GLU A 175 -0.26 -1.20 21.13
CA GLU A 175 -0.17 -0.19 22.18
C GLU A 175 0.20 1.20 21.62
N SER A 176 0.61 1.29 20.36
CA SER A 176 0.99 2.55 19.71
C SER A 176 -0.21 3.21 19.05
N ASP A 177 -0.58 4.40 19.52
CA ASP A 177 -1.68 5.18 18.92
C ASP A 177 -1.42 5.56 17.47
N MET A 178 -0.14 5.73 17.08
CA MET A 178 0.25 5.98 15.70
C MET A 178 -0.03 4.76 14.81
N ILE A 179 0.31 3.55 15.27
CA ILE A 179 0.04 2.31 14.51
C ILE A 179 -1.47 2.09 14.40
N ARG A 180 -2.20 2.29 15.51
CA ARG A 180 -3.67 2.22 15.55
C ARG A 180 -4.28 3.17 14.53
N LEU A 181 -3.83 4.42 14.50
CA LEU A 181 -4.28 5.44 13.55
C LEU A 181 -3.96 5.06 12.10
N TYR A 182 -2.74 4.59 11.83
CA TYR A 182 -2.35 4.16 10.48
C TYR A 182 -3.26 3.05 9.97
N CYS A 183 -3.45 1.99 10.76
CA CYS A 183 -4.23 0.83 10.35
C CYS A 183 -5.70 1.20 10.11
N GLU A 184 -6.25 2.07 10.97
CA GLU A 184 -7.58 2.60 10.79
C GLU A 184 -7.73 3.41 9.50
N MET A 185 -6.80 4.33 9.24
CA MET A 185 -6.79 5.13 8.02
C MET A 185 -6.60 4.26 6.76
N PHE A 186 -5.78 3.20 6.84
CA PHE A 186 -5.57 2.25 5.74
C PHE A 186 -6.87 1.56 5.35
N VAL A 187 -7.60 1.04 6.33
CA VAL A 187 -8.88 0.33 6.11
C VAL A 187 -9.94 1.29 5.58
N ALA A 188 -10.12 2.43 6.24
CA ALA A 188 -11.10 3.42 5.81
C ALA A 188 -10.85 3.94 4.39
N ALA A 189 -9.59 4.22 4.03
CA ALA A 189 -9.24 4.62 2.66
C ALA A 189 -9.53 3.51 1.64
N ALA A 190 -9.28 2.25 1.99
CA ALA A 190 -9.59 1.10 1.15
C ALA A 190 -11.12 0.92 0.98
N ASP A 191 -11.90 1.05 2.05
CA ASP A 191 -13.36 0.98 2.00
C ASP A 191 -13.96 2.07 1.11
N ILE A 192 -13.48 3.31 1.24
CA ILE A 192 -13.93 4.42 0.39
C ILE A 192 -13.60 4.13 -1.09
N LYS A 193 -12.39 3.61 -1.36
CA LYS A 193 -11.98 3.20 -2.72
C LYS A 193 -12.90 2.12 -3.28
N ILE A 194 -13.22 1.10 -2.48
CA ILE A 194 -14.11 0.00 -2.86
C ILE A 194 -15.52 0.54 -3.13
N ALA A 195 -16.05 1.38 -2.24
CA ALA A 195 -17.37 2.00 -2.36
C ALA A 195 -17.50 2.82 -3.65
N ILE A 196 -16.55 3.71 -3.94
CA ILE A 196 -16.54 4.51 -5.16
C ILE A 196 -16.44 3.63 -6.42
N ARG A 197 -15.57 2.61 -6.41
CA ARG A 197 -15.45 1.67 -7.54
C ARG A 197 -16.75 0.87 -7.75
N CYS A 198 -17.38 0.41 -6.67
CA CYS A 198 -18.63 -0.32 -6.72
C CYS A 198 -19.77 0.56 -7.24
N ALA A 199 -19.85 1.82 -6.80
CA ALA A 199 -20.83 2.78 -7.29
C ALA A 199 -20.65 3.05 -8.80
N ASN A 200 -19.41 3.27 -9.25
CA ASN A 200 -19.09 3.48 -10.66
C ASN A 200 -19.41 2.25 -11.53
N THR A 201 -19.33 1.05 -10.96
CA THR A 201 -19.60 -0.22 -11.65
C THR A 201 -20.99 -0.80 -11.35
N LYS A 202 -21.84 -0.04 -10.65
CA LYS A 202 -23.23 -0.39 -10.30
C LYS A 202 -23.37 -1.76 -9.63
N LYS A 203 -22.46 -2.08 -8.71
CA LYS A 203 -22.53 -3.32 -7.92
C LYS A 203 -23.70 -3.29 -6.95
N LYS A 204 -24.31 -4.45 -6.71
CA LYS A 204 -25.41 -4.60 -5.75
C LYS A 204 -24.90 -4.53 -4.31
N ILE A 205 -25.76 -4.10 -3.39
CA ILE A 205 -25.42 -3.94 -1.97
C ILE A 205 -24.79 -5.19 -1.33
N ASP A 206 -25.28 -6.39 -1.65
CA ASP A 206 -24.74 -7.64 -1.08
C ASP A 206 -23.28 -7.87 -1.48
N PHE A 207 -22.89 -7.48 -2.69
CA PHE A 207 -21.51 -7.54 -3.14
C PHE A 207 -20.65 -6.52 -2.38
N ILE A 208 -21.19 -5.32 -2.16
CA ILE A 208 -20.48 -4.23 -1.49
C ILE A 208 -20.24 -4.59 -0.02
N ARG A 209 -21.27 -5.06 0.70
CA ARG A 209 -21.14 -5.53 2.09
C ARG A 209 -20.09 -6.64 2.26
N ARG A 210 -19.99 -7.51 1.26
CA ARG A 210 -18.96 -8.57 1.24
C ARG A 210 -17.55 -8.03 0.99
N ALA A 211 -17.41 -6.87 0.36
CA ALA A 211 -16.12 -6.28 0.01
C ALA A 211 -15.59 -5.31 1.06
N LEU A 212 -16.46 -4.66 1.83
CA LEU A 212 -16.04 -3.72 2.87
C LEU A 212 -15.65 -4.42 4.17
N ALA A 213 -14.74 -3.80 4.92
CA ALA A 213 -14.31 -4.24 6.26
C ALA A 213 -14.74 -3.21 7.33
N GLU A 214 -14.90 -3.65 8.58
CA GLU A 214 -15.26 -2.77 9.69
C GLU A 214 -14.09 -1.87 10.11
N CYS A 215 -14.39 -0.60 10.37
CA CYS A 215 -13.47 0.41 10.89
C CYS A 215 -14.23 1.39 11.82
N ASP A 216 -13.52 2.15 12.66
CA ASP A 216 -14.16 3.03 13.67
C ASP A 216 -14.73 4.32 13.07
N THR A 217 -14.10 4.82 12.02
CA THR A 217 -14.31 6.18 11.48
C THR A 217 -15.36 6.23 10.37
N LEU A 218 -15.80 5.07 9.87
CA LEU A 218 -16.86 4.94 8.87
C LEU A 218 -17.95 3.99 9.36
N ASN A 219 -19.20 4.35 9.12
CA ASN A 219 -20.30 3.39 9.17
C ASN A 219 -20.36 2.62 7.85
N VAL A 220 -19.82 1.40 7.85
CA VAL A 220 -19.68 0.55 6.66
C VAL A 220 -21.01 0.23 6.00
N GLU A 221 -22.06 0.01 6.80
CA GLU A 221 -23.39 -0.28 6.28
C GLU A 221 -23.99 0.93 5.54
N ARG A 222 -23.84 2.13 6.09
CA ARG A 222 -24.25 3.38 5.41
C ARG A 222 -23.42 3.63 4.15
N LEU A 223 -22.11 3.36 4.21
CA LEU A 223 -21.23 3.47 3.04
C LEU A 223 -21.64 2.47 1.94
N ALA A 224 -21.97 1.23 2.31
CA ALA A 224 -22.44 0.20 1.37
C ALA A 224 -23.77 0.59 0.72
N GLN A 225 -24.71 1.11 1.51
CA GLN A 225 -25.99 1.61 1.01
C GLN A 225 -25.78 2.76 0.02
N ALA A 226 -25.00 3.78 0.41
CA ALA A 226 -24.68 4.92 -0.45
C ALA A 226 -24.01 4.46 -1.77
N ALA A 227 -23.04 3.54 -1.69
CA ALA A 227 -22.37 3.00 -2.87
C ALA A 227 -23.31 2.22 -3.79
N SER A 228 -24.35 1.57 -3.25
CA SER A 228 -25.36 0.86 -4.05
C SER A 228 -26.34 1.81 -4.75
N GLU A 229 -26.53 3.02 -4.22
CA GLU A 229 -27.41 4.05 -4.76
C GLU A 229 -26.73 4.91 -5.81
N GLY A 230 -25.43 5.15 -5.67
CA GLY A 230 -24.61 5.77 -6.70
C GLY A 230 -23.46 6.59 -6.15
N ARG A 231 -22.63 7.09 -7.07
CA ARG A 231 -21.42 7.86 -6.73
C ARG A 231 -21.73 9.13 -5.93
N GLU A 232 -22.81 9.82 -6.29
CA GLU A 232 -23.25 11.06 -5.66
C GLU A 232 -23.64 10.83 -4.19
N GLU A 233 -24.28 9.70 -3.88
CA GLU A 233 -24.62 9.35 -2.50
C GLU A 233 -23.39 8.99 -1.67
N VAL A 234 -22.36 8.37 -2.27
CA VAL A 234 -21.08 8.18 -1.58
C VAL A 234 -20.45 9.54 -1.24
N ILE A 235 -20.45 10.49 -2.17
CA ILE A 235 -19.94 11.85 -1.95
C ILE A 235 -20.72 12.56 -0.82
N ASN A 236 -22.05 12.48 -0.84
CA ASN A 236 -22.91 13.04 0.20
C ASN A 236 -22.60 12.43 1.57
N TYR A 237 -22.45 11.10 1.64
CA TYR A 237 -22.07 10.40 2.86
C TYR A 237 -20.71 10.90 3.39
N LEU A 238 -19.67 10.90 2.54
CA LEU A 238 -18.32 11.32 2.94
C LEU A 238 -18.26 12.76 3.41
N SER A 239 -19.06 13.65 2.82
CA SER A 239 -19.17 15.06 3.22
C SER A 239 -19.58 15.24 4.69
N SER A 240 -20.24 14.24 5.27
CA SER A 240 -20.67 14.22 6.68
C SER A 240 -19.70 13.51 7.63
N THR A 241 -18.55 13.05 7.13
CA THR A 241 -17.53 12.32 7.89
C THR A 241 -16.22 13.11 8.01
N ASP A 242 -15.25 12.56 8.74
CA ASP A 242 -13.89 13.10 8.79
C ASP A 242 -13.18 13.07 7.42
N TYR A 243 -13.69 12.29 6.47
CA TYR A 243 -13.18 12.15 5.10
C TYR A 243 -13.76 13.17 4.12
N ARG A 244 -14.44 14.23 4.58
CA ARG A 244 -15.03 15.26 3.70
C ARG A 244 -14.02 15.86 2.70
N SER A 245 -12.75 15.98 3.08
CA SER A 245 -11.70 16.53 2.21
C SER A 245 -11.33 15.60 1.05
N ALA A 246 -11.73 14.33 1.09
CA ALA A 246 -11.58 13.40 -0.02
C ALA A 246 -12.55 13.71 -1.18
N VAL A 247 -13.66 14.40 -0.91
CA VAL A 247 -14.72 14.67 -1.90
C VAL A 247 -14.17 15.40 -3.13
N ASP A 248 -13.44 16.51 -2.91
CA ASP A 248 -12.85 17.30 -4.00
C ASP A 248 -11.93 16.43 -4.88
N ALA A 249 -11.12 15.58 -4.25
CA ALA A 249 -10.22 14.68 -4.97
C ALA A 249 -10.97 13.58 -5.74
N ILE A 250 -12.02 13.02 -5.14
CA ILE A 250 -12.90 12.04 -5.79
C ILE A 250 -13.53 12.67 -7.03
N GLU A 251 -14.12 13.86 -6.92
CA GLU A 251 -14.78 14.55 -8.03
C GLU A 251 -13.85 14.79 -9.23
N VAL A 252 -12.58 15.10 -8.97
CA VAL A 252 -11.57 15.25 -10.03
C VAL A 252 -11.32 13.93 -10.76
N SER A 253 -10.87 12.88 -10.05
CA SER A 253 -10.65 11.56 -10.64
C SER A 253 -10.32 10.50 -9.59
N MET A 254 -10.38 9.22 -9.98
CA MET A 254 -9.88 8.13 -9.13
C MET A 254 -8.39 8.29 -8.81
N SER A 255 -7.56 8.72 -9.80
CA SER A 255 -6.14 8.98 -9.56
C SER A 255 -5.90 10.10 -8.55
N ALA A 256 -6.71 11.17 -8.60
CA ALA A 256 -6.63 12.27 -7.65
C ALA A 256 -7.03 11.82 -6.23
N PHE A 257 -8.05 10.96 -6.10
CA PHE A 257 -8.38 10.35 -4.81
C PHE A 257 -7.27 9.42 -4.29
N GLU A 258 -6.60 8.63 -5.14
CA GLU A 258 -5.45 7.83 -4.70
C GLU A 258 -4.30 8.68 -4.20
N LYS A 259 -4.02 9.80 -4.88
CA LYS A 259 -3.08 10.81 -4.39
C LYS A 259 -3.53 11.33 -3.02
N TRP A 260 -4.80 11.71 -2.88
CA TRP A 260 -5.33 12.21 -1.62
C TRP A 260 -5.16 11.21 -0.47
N CYS A 261 -5.37 9.91 -0.69
CA CYS A 261 -5.13 8.89 0.35
C CYS A 261 -3.66 8.86 0.78
N ASP A 262 -2.73 8.87 -0.19
CA ASP A 262 -1.29 8.86 0.07
C ASP A 262 -0.86 10.15 0.85
N ASP A 263 -1.40 11.31 0.47
CA ASP A 263 -1.12 12.60 1.11
C ASP A 263 -1.76 12.69 2.51
N TYR A 264 -2.98 12.19 2.68
CA TYR A 264 -3.68 12.12 3.96
C TYR A 264 -2.90 11.26 4.96
N MET A 265 -2.41 10.10 4.52
CA MET A 265 -1.53 9.23 5.31
C MET A 265 -0.22 9.93 5.67
N THR A 266 0.45 10.52 4.68
CA THR A 266 1.72 11.24 4.89
C THR A 266 1.56 12.38 5.90
N ASN A 267 0.49 13.17 5.78
CA ASN A 267 0.22 14.29 6.68
C ASN A 267 -0.10 13.84 8.10
N ALA A 268 -0.80 12.72 8.29
CA ALA A 268 -1.03 12.14 9.62
C ALA A 268 0.26 11.65 10.29
N MET A 269 1.28 11.27 9.50
CA MET A 269 2.57 10.81 10.00
C MET A 269 3.57 11.95 10.26
N LYS A 270 3.38 13.15 9.68
CA LYS A 270 4.30 14.30 9.87
C LYS A 270 4.59 14.66 11.34
N PRO A 271 3.63 14.63 12.30
CA PRO A 271 3.92 14.91 13.70
C PRO A 271 4.97 13.99 14.33
N GLN A 272 5.13 12.76 13.81
CA GLN A 272 6.15 11.81 14.28
C GLN A 272 7.57 12.31 14.04
N LYS A 273 7.78 13.38 13.23
CA LYS A 273 9.07 14.07 13.11
C LYS A 273 9.60 14.65 14.44
N TRP A 274 8.73 14.81 15.44
CA TRP A 274 9.12 15.40 16.72
C TRP A 274 9.17 14.38 17.86
N GLU A 275 8.80 13.11 17.59
CA GLU A 275 8.87 12.02 18.56
C GLU A 275 10.31 11.47 18.62
N PRO A 276 11.01 11.57 19.76
CA PRO A 276 12.42 11.16 19.84
C PRO A 276 12.64 9.71 20.26
N PHE A 277 11.64 9.05 20.88
CA PHE A 277 11.86 7.75 21.55
C PHE A 277 10.91 6.62 21.09
N GLY A 278 9.90 6.94 20.29
CA GLY A 278 8.93 5.96 19.79
C GLY A 278 9.30 5.32 18.44
N ILE A 279 8.51 4.33 18.04
CA ILE A 279 8.55 3.71 16.70
C ILE A 279 8.02 4.65 15.59
N GLY A 280 7.32 5.72 15.98
CA GLY A 280 6.75 6.76 15.11
C GLY A 280 7.62 7.20 13.94
N PRO A 281 8.85 7.71 14.19
CA PRO A 281 9.77 8.14 13.14
C PRO A 281 10.15 7.03 12.17
N VAL A 282 10.31 5.79 12.64
CA VAL A 282 10.67 4.64 11.80
C VAL A 282 9.56 4.39 10.79
N VAL A 283 8.31 4.31 11.25
CA VAL A 283 7.14 4.10 10.37
C VAL A 283 6.94 5.26 9.41
N ALA A 284 7.06 6.51 9.89
CA ALA A 284 6.93 7.69 9.03
C ALA A 284 7.97 7.69 7.90
N TYR A 285 9.22 7.29 8.20
CA TYR A 285 10.26 7.15 7.20
C TYR A 285 9.99 6.04 6.18
N ILE A 286 9.49 4.87 6.62
CA ILE A 286 9.13 3.77 5.72
C ILE A 286 8.06 4.23 4.73
N ILE A 287 6.98 4.84 5.23
CA ILE A 287 5.87 5.35 4.39
C ILE A 287 6.39 6.41 3.42
N ALA A 288 7.24 7.33 3.90
CA ALA A 288 7.86 8.35 3.06
C ALA A 288 8.69 7.75 1.92
N ARG A 289 9.54 6.76 2.23
CA ARG A 289 10.41 6.10 1.26
C ARG A 289 9.59 5.28 0.25
N GLN A 290 8.54 4.60 0.68
CA GLN A 290 7.61 3.88 -0.21
C GLN A 290 6.88 4.85 -1.16
N ASN A 291 6.41 5.99 -0.66
CA ASN A 291 5.76 7.03 -1.49
C ASN A 291 6.71 7.61 -2.53
N GLU A 292 7.96 7.83 -2.15
CA GLU A 292 9.02 8.30 -3.03
C GLU A 292 9.33 7.29 -4.16
N ILE A 293 9.51 6.01 -3.84
CA ILE A 293 9.68 4.93 -4.84
C ILE A 293 8.48 4.88 -5.78
N LYS A 294 7.25 4.99 -5.26
CA LYS A 294 6.02 5.02 -6.06
C LYS A 294 5.95 6.23 -6.98
N ALA A 295 6.40 7.40 -6.53
CA ALA A 295 6.48 8.61 -7.36
C ALA A 295 7.51 8.46 -8.48
N VAL A 296 8.70 7.92 -8.16
CA VAL A 296 9.75 7.64 -9.15
C VAL A 296 9.30 6.61 -10.18
N ARG A 297 8.69 5.49 -9.76
CA ARG A 297 8.10 4.48 -10.65
C ARG A 297 7.12 5.11 -11.64
N MET A 298 6.27 6.03 -11.16
CA MET A 298 5.31 6.74 -12.01
C MET A 298 6.00 7.65 -13.01
N ILE A 299 7.02 8.42 -12.61
CA ILE A 299 7.78 9.30 -13.51
C ILE A 299 8.49 8.45 -14.58
N LEU A 300 9.22 7.41 -14.19
CA LEU A 300 9.92 6.51 -15.12
C LEU A 300 8.95 5.87 -16.11
N SER A 301 7.84 5.30 -15.62
CA SER A 301 6.80 4.72 -16.47
C SER A 301 6.25 5.74 -17.45
N ALA A 302 5.98 6.96 -17.00
CA ALA A 302 5.43 7.99 -17.87
C ALA A 302 6.44 8.46 -18.93
N LYS A 303 7.74 8.56 -18.60
CA LYS A 303 8.79 8.91 -19.55
C LYS A 303 9.02 7.80 -20.59
N LEU A 304 9.02 6.53 -20.16
CA LEU A 304 9.09 5.37 -21.06
C LEU A 304 7.91 5.30 -22.03
N ASN A 305 6.72 5.75 -21.60
CA ASN A 305 5.51 5.77 -22.41
C ASN A 305 5.26 7.12 -23.12
N HIS A 306 6.22 8.06 -23.07
CA HIS A 306 6.12 9.39 -23.69
C HIS A 306 4.86 10.18 -23.31
N LEU A 307 4.40 10.05 -22.06
CA LEU A 307 3.26 10.82 -21.54
C LEU A 307 3.64 12.28 -21.29
N SER A 308 2.66 13.18 -21.43
CA SER A 308 2.88 14.61 -21.20
C SER A 308 3.10 14.93 -19.73
N GLU A 309 3.97 15.90 -19.45
CA GLU A 309 4.32 16.31 -18.08
C GLU A 309 3.11 16.73 -17.24
N ASN A 310 2.15 17.43 -17.84
CA ASN A 310 0.91 17.85 -17.16
C ASN A 310 0.10 16.65 -16.65
N THR A 311 0.03 15.56 -17.43
CA THR A 311 -0.67 14.33 -17.03
C THR A 311 -0.02 13.65 -15.84
N ILE A 312 1.31 13.78 -15.71
CA ILE A 312 2.09 13.20 -14.62
C ILE A 312 1.96 14.06 -13.37
N LYS A 313 2.01 15.39 -13.53
CA LYS A 313 1.97 16.36 -12.42
C LYS A 313 0.71 16.24 -11.58
N GLU A 314 -0.44 16.01 -12.22
CA GLU A 314 -1.72 15.79 -11.52
C GLU A 314 -1.74 14.53 -10.64
N ARG A 315 -0.79 13.61 -10.85
CA ARG A 315 -0.71 12.32 -10.14
C ARG A 315 0.47 12.24 -9.17
N LEU A 316 1.32 13.28 -9.11
CA LEU A 316 2.47 13.32 -8.21
C LEU A 316 2.00 13.60 -6.77
N ARG A 317 2.38 12.71 -5.84
CA ARG A 317 2.11 12.83 -4.40
C ARG A 317 2.99 13.90 -3.76
N ASP A 318 2.57 14.39 -2.60
CA ASP A 318 3.38 15.32 -1.80
C ASP A 318 4.55 14.57 -1.15
N MET A 319 5.76 15.15 -1.16
CA MET A 319 6.90 14.55 -0.48
C MET A 319 6.86 14.79 1.02
N TYR A 320 7.49 13.86 1.74
CA TYR A 320 7.58 13.94 3.19
C TYR A 320 8.50 15.07 3.67
N VAL A 321 9.54 15.41 2.88
CA VAL A 321 10.57 16.42 3.19
C VAL A 321 10.36 17.68 2.38
#